data_AF-A0A0H2SJ22-F1
#
_entry.id   AF-A0A0H2SJ22-F1
#
_cell.length_a   1.000
_cell.length_b   1.000
_cell.length_c   1.000
_cell.angle_alpha   90.00
_cell.angle_beta   90.00
_cell.angle_gamma   90.00
#
_symmetry.space_group_name_H-M   'P 1'
#
loop_
_entity.id
_entity.type
_entity.pdbx_description
1 polymer ?
#
loop_
_entity_poly.entity_id
_entity_poly.type
_entity_poly.pdbx_seq_one_letter_code
_entity_poly.pdbx_strand_id
1 'polypeptide(L)'
;MRIYGMVIVFSITILLLSIITYFLFGMNETKIIIREAIPTFSANNYHNEIKDNIISMIKDSKNLSKIFFIIKDLGVFIGKIHINYSNNHVFIAVVNNEIYDELKTTLKSFDSSLMEYKENLSFYGLRLNKKISYSKNFTLINYPTIAILDLSKLSLKELSFLKLKYFVMDEDTYKPYSFKTEILEKLKKENGIILDINILNNPGVKPLLDVFVELGINVIYDMKVYTGGIH
;
A
#
# COMPACT_ATOMS: atom_id res chain seq x y z
N MET A 1 9.49 77.26 -19.69
CA MET A 1 8.29 76.49 -20.09
C MET A 1 8.61 75.11 -20.70
N ARG A 2 9.60 74.96 -21.59
CA ARG A 2 9.95 73.66 -22.23
C ARG A 2 10.42 72.56 -21.26
N ILE A 3 11.20 72.92 -20.24
CA ILE A 3 11.72 71.97 -19.25
C ILE A 3 10.59 71.38 -18.39
N TYR A 4 9.65 72.22 -17.92
CA TYR A 4 8.51 71.75 -17.13
C TYR A 4 7.58 70.82 -17.93
N GLY A 5 7.38 71.09 -19.23
CA GLY A 5 6.61 70.18 -20.10
C GLY A 5 7.27 68.81 -20.27
N MET A 6 8.60 68.77 -20.42
CA MET A 6 9.35 67.52 -20.54
C MET A 6 9.33 66.72 -19.22
N VAL A 7 9.42 67.41 -18.07
CA VAL A 7 9.32 66.77 -16.74
C VAL A 7 7.93 66.17 -16.51
N ILE A 8 6.86 66.85 -16.93
CA ILE A 8 5.49 66.33 -16.82
C ILE A 8 5.31 65.08 -17.68
N VAL A 9 5.75 65.11 -18.94
CA VAL A 9 5.65 63.95 -19.84
C VAL A 9 6.45 62.77 -19.28
N PHE A 10 7.67 63.01 -18.80
CA PHE A 10 8.51 61.97 -18.21
C PHE A 10 7.88 61.35 -16.96
N SER A 11 7.24 62.16 -16.13
CA SER A 11 6.56 61.72 -14.91
C SER A 11 5.34 60.85 -15.22
N ILE A 12 4.55 61.22 -16.24
CA ILE A 12 3.41 60.42 -16.71
C ILE A 12 3.88 59.08 -17.26
N THR A 13 4.95 59.06 -18.07
CA THR A 13 5.49 57.81 -18.63
C THR A 13 6.03 56.87 -17.55
N ILE A 14 6.71 57.39 -16.52
CA ILE A 14 7.21 56.56 -15.41
C ILE A 14 6.04 55.99 -14.60
N LEU A 15 5.01 56.80 -14.34
CA LEU A 15 3.84 56.34 -13.59
C LEU A 15 3.13 55.19 -14.34
N LEU A 16 2.94 55.34 -15.65
CA LEU A 16 2.32 54.33 -16.50
C LEU A 16 3.15 53.04 -16.56
N LEU A 17 4.47 53.18 -16.68
CA LEU A 17 5.39 52.04 -16.68
C LEU A 17 5.37 51.31 -15.32
N SER A 18 5.31 52.06 -14.21
CA SER A 18 5.24 51.52 -12.84
C SER A 18 3.93 50.75 -12.59
N ILE A 19 2.82 51.24 -13.13
CA ILE A 19 1.52 50.54 -13.06
C ILE A 19 1.59 49.23 -13.85
N ILE A 20 2.17 49.25 -15.06
CA ILE A 20 2.31 48.05 -15.89
C ILE A 20 3.23 47.02 -15.21
N THR A 21 4.37 47.44 -14.65
CA THR A 21 5.26 46.53 -13.93
C THR A 21 4.63 46.00 -12.64
N TYR A 22 3.84 46.80 -11.92
CA TYR A 22 3.10 46.32 -10.76
C TYR A 22 2.07 45.24 -11.12
N PHE A 23 1.33 45.41 -12.22
CA PHE A 23 0.38 44.39 -12.69
C PHE A 23 1.06 43.13 -13.24
N LEU A 24 2.21 43.27 -13.92
CA LEU A 24 2.93 42.12 -14.47
C LEU A 24 3.73 41.33 -13.44
N PHE A 25 4.25 41.97 -12.39
CA PHE A 25 5.20 41.35 -11.46
C PHE A 25 4.80 41.46 -9.97
N GLY A 26 3.96 42.41 -9.58
CA GLY A 26 3.56 42.65 -8.19
C GLY A 26 2.44 41.74 -7.67
N MET A 27 1.64 41.15 -8.57
CA MET A 27 0.58 40.18 -8.21
C MET A 27 1.08 38.74 -8.02
N ASN A 28 2.39 38.49 -8.07
CA ASN A 28 2.94 37.19 -7.73
C ASN A 28 3.06 37.06 -6.20
N GLU A 29 1.98 36.63 -5.54
CA GLU A 29 2.05 36.14 -4.17
C GLU A 29 2.89 34.86 -4.12
N THR A 30 4.21 34.99 -3.93
CA THR A 30 5.07 33.86 -3.58
C THR A 30 4.80 33.47 -2.14
N LYS A 31 3.87 32.54 -1.94
CA LYS A 31 3.64 31.90 -0.64
C LYS A 31 4.81 30.94 -0.37
N ILE A 32 5.80 31.40 0.40
CA ILE A 32 6.92 30.55 0.83
C ILE A 32 6.38 29.60 1.91
N ILE A 33 6.03 28.39 1.49
CA ILE A 33 5.70 27.29 2.40
C ILE A 33 7.03 26.61 2.74
N ILE A 34 7.60 26.91 3.91
CA ILE A 34 8.73 26.14 4.44
C ILE A 34 8.15 24.82 4.96
N ARG A 35 8.32 23.74 4.19
CA ARG A 35 8.09 22.36 4.62
C ARG A 35 9.36 21.58 4.28
N GLU A 36 9.84 20.81 5.24
CA GLU A 36 11.03 19.93 5.09
C GLU A 36 10.96 19.08 3.82
N ALA A 37 12.14 18.79 3.26
CA ALA A 37 12.38 18.51 1.83
C ALA A 37 11.58 17.33 1.26
N ILE A 38 10.40 17.64 0.73
CA ILE A 38 9.77 16.90 -0.37
C ILE A 38 10.31 17.53 -1.66
N PRO A 39 10.77 16.76 -2.66
CA PRO A 39 11.23 17.34 -3.91
C PRO A 39 10.12 18.20 -4.54
N THR A 40 10.35 19.51 -4.57
CA THR A 40 9.44 20.48 -5.17
C THR A 40 9.68 20.50 -6.67
N PHE A 41 8.75 19.95 -7.44
CA PHE A 41 8.74 20.10 -8.89
C PHE A 41 7.96 21.38 -9.23
N SER A 42 8.62 22.37 -9.83
CA SER A 42 7.95 23.52 -10.42
C SER A 42 7.72 23.25 -11.91
N ALA A 43 6.47 22.99 -12.30
CA ALA A 43 6.07 22.88 -13.70
C ALA A 43 5.37 24.18 -14.12
N ASN A 44 6.03 24.99 -14.96
CA ASN A 44 5.40 26.15 -15.59
C ASN A 44 4.59 25.67 -16.81
N ASN A 45 3.26 25.61 -16.68
CA ASN A 45 2.37 25.24 -17.77
C ASN A 45 1.37 26.36 -18.08
N TYR A 46 1.23 26.67 -19.37
CA TYR A 46 0.40 27.77 -19.89
C TYR A 46 -1.06 27.35 -20.18
N HIS A 47 -1.40 26.07 -19.96
CA HIS A 47 -2.75 25.54 -20.16
C HIS A 47 -3.30 24.92 -18.87
N ASN A 48 -4.44 25.44 -18.40
CA ASN A 48 -5.08 25.02 -17.16
C ASN A 48 -5.46 23.53 -17.16
N GLU A 49 -5.87 22.96 -18.30
CA GLU A 49 -6.23 21.53 -18.38
C GLU A 49 -5.04 20.59 -18.12
N ILE A 50 -3.84 20.96 -18.59
CA ILE A 50 -2.61 20.19 -18.36
C ILE A 50 -2.16 20.35 -16.90
N LYS A 51 -2.30 21.56 -16.35
CA LYS A 51 -2.03 21.84 -14.93
C LYS A 51 -2.94 21.03 -14.02
N ASP A 52 -4.24 20.98 -14.31
CA ASP A 52 -5.21 20.25 -13.48
C ASP A 52 -5.01 18.73 -13.57
N ASN A 53 -4.62 18.21 -14.74
CA ASN A 53 -4.21 16.81 -14.89
C ASN A 53 -2.91 16.47 -14.14
N ILE A 54 -1.93 17.36 -14.14
CA ILE A 54 -0.68 17.14 -13.38
C ILE A 54 -0.95 17.26 -11.88
N ILE A 55 -1.77 18.22 -11.43
CA ILE A 55 -2.15 18.38 -10.03
C ILE A 55 -2.99 17.18 -9.56
N SER A 56 -3.90 16.67 -10.39
CA SER A 56 -4.66 15.45 -10.05
C SER A 56 -3.73 14.26 -9.91
N MET A 57 -2.81 14.03 -10.86
CA MET A 57 -1.78 12.98 -10.75
C MET A 57 -0.91 13.12 -9.49
N ILE A 58 -0.50 14.33 -9.11
CA ILE A 58 0.29 14.57 -7.88
C ILE A 58 -0.56 14.29 -6.63
N LYS A 59 -1.81 14.76 -6.58
CA LYS A 59 -2.73 14.51 -5.46
C LYS A 59 -3.03 13.03 -5.31
N ASP A 60 -3.16 12.32 -6.42
CA ASP A 60 -3.43 10.89 -6.49
C ASP A 60 -2.20 10.06 -6.07
N SER A 61 -0.98 10.50 -6.44
CA SER A 61 0.26 9.90 -5.94
C SER A 61 0.45 10.05 -4.41
N LYS A 62 -0.11 11.12 -3.82
CA LYS A 62 -0.15 11.33 -2.36
C LYS A 62 -1.02 10.28 -1.66
N ASN A 63 -2.01 9.70 -2.34
CA ASN A 63 -2.83 8.62 -1.77
C ASN A 63 -2.08 7.28 -1.80
N LEU A 64 -1.35 6.99 -2.88
CA LEU A 64 -0.52 5.78 -2.96
C LEU A 64 0.57 5.76 -1.89
N SER A 65 1.32 6.86 -1.75
CA SER A 65 2.41 6.96 -0.76
C SER A 65 1.92 6.75 0.68
N LYS A 66 0.73 7.24 1.02
CA LYS A 66 0.09 6.98 2.32
C LYS A 66 -0.23 5.50 2.54
N ILE A 67 -0.77 4.82 1.53
CA ILE A 67 -1.06 3.37 1.62
C ILE A 67 0.23 2.58 1.89
N PHE A 68 1.32 2.90 1.18
CA PHE A 68 2.62 2.27 1.43
C PHE A 68 3.21 2.60 2.80
N PHE A 69 2.99 3.80 3.31
CA PHE A 69 3.41 4.17 4.66
C PHE A 69 2.70 3.30 5.72
N ILE A 70 1.38 3.10 5.60
CA ILE A 70 0.60 2.24 6.50
C ILE A 70 1.13 0.80 6.49
N ILE A 71 1.42 0.26 5.29
CA ILE A 71 1.93 -1.10 5.16
C ILE A 71 3.32 -1.24 5.81
N LYS A 72 4.17 -0.21 5.68
CA LYS A 72 5.47 -0.18 6.37
C LYS A 72 5.31 -0.08 7.88
N ASP A 73 4.34 0.67 8.37
CA ASP A 73 4.10 0.86 9.81
C ASP A 73 3.69 -0.45 10.51
N LEU A 74 3.22 -1.46 9.77
CA LEU A 74 2.94 -2.79 10.30
C LEU A 74 4.18 -3.54 10.82
N GLY A 75 5.40 -3.05 10.53
CA GLY A 75 6.66 -3.66 10.93
C GLY A 75 7.10 -4.79 9.99
N VAL A 76 6.39 -5.92 10.02
CA VAL A 76 6.58 -7.03 9.07
C VAL A 76 5.25 -7.36 8.42
N PHE A 77 5.19 -7.20 7.11
CA PHE A 77 4.01 -7.49 6.30
C PHE A 77 4.33 -8.58 5.27
N ILE A 78 3.54 -9.64 5.25
CA ILE A 78 3.56 -10.65 4.19
C ILE A 78 2.30 -10.51 3.35
N GLY A 79 2.50 -10.39 2.04
CA GLY A 79 1.39 -10.23 1.10
C GLY A 79 1.85 -10.01 -0.33
N LYS A 80 0.88 -9.73 -1.21
CA LYS A 80 1.14 -9.24 -2.56
C LYS A 80 0.54 -7.85 -2.71
N ILE A 81 1.34 -6.93 -3.23
CA ILE A 81 0.90 -5.57 -3.54
C ILE A 81 1.08 -5.34 -5.03
N HIS A 82 0.01 -4.95 -5.71
CA HIS A 82 0.03 -4.57 -7.10
C HIS A 82 -0.56 -3.16 -7.25
N ILE A 83 0.12 -2.31 -8.02
CA ILE A 83 -0.30 -0.93 -8.25
C ILE A 83 -0.68 -0.79 -9.71
N ASN A 84 -1.92 -0.38 -9.96
CA ASN A 84 -2.33 0.12 -11.26
C ASN A 84 -2.12 1.63 -11.28
N TYR A 85 -1.00 2.08 -11.86
CA TYR A 85 -0.65 3.50 -11.96
C TYR A 85 -1.62 4.30 -12.84
N SER A 86 -2.20 3.68 -13.88
CA SER A 86 -3.14 4.34 -14.78
C SER A 86 -4.44 4.71 -14.08
N ASN A 87 -4.92 3.86 -13.18
CA ASN A 87 -6.15 4.07 -12.43
C ASN A 87 -5.91 4.53 -10.98
N ASN A 88 -4.65 4.76 -10.60
CA ASN A 88 -4.21 5.08 -9.25
C ASN A 88 -4.82 4.17 -8.17
N HIS A 89 -4.82 2.86 -8.44
CA HIS A 89 -5.48 1.87 -7.59
C HIS A 89 -4.49 0.83 -7.06
N VAL A 90 -4.54 0.56 -5.75
CA VAL A 90 -3.66 -0.43 -5.09
C VAL A 90 -4.43 -1.68 -4.75
N PHE A 91 -3.98 -2.82 -5.26
CA PHE A 91 -4.45 -4.14 -4.87
C PHE A 91 -3.52 -4.72 -3.81
N ILE A 92 -4.07 -5.09 -2.66
CA ILE A 92 -3.33 -5.64 -1.51
C ILE A 92 -3.96 -6.99 -1.18
N ALA A 93 -3.20 -8.07 -1.35
CA ALA A 93 -3.59 -9.39 -0.89
C ALA A 93 -2.81 -9.73 0.39
N VAL A 94 -3.53 -10.06 1.46
CA VAL A 94 -2.98 -10.37 2.78
C VAL A 94 -3.18 -11.84 3.13
N VAL A 95 -2.31 -12.36 3.99
CA VAL A 95 -2.34 -13.79 4.38
C VAL A 95 -3.43 -14.08 5.39
N ASN A 96 -3.58 -13.27 6.44
CA ASN A 96 -4.39 -13.62 7.60
C ASN A 96 -5.45 -12.55 7.96
N ASN A 97 -6.37 -12.96 8.82
CA ASN A 97 -7.49 -12.13 9.31
C ASN A 97 -7.04 -10.92 10.11
N GLU A 98 -6.02 -11.06 10.96
CA GLU A 98 -5.58 -9.99 11.86
C GLU A 98 -5.06 -8.79 11.08
N ILE A 99 -4.12 -9.03 10.15
CA ILE A 99 -3.56 -7.98 9.29
C ILE A 99 -4.61 -7.38 8.36
N TYR A 100 -5.56 -8.20 7.88
CA TYR A 100 -6.69 -7.69 7.11
C TYR A 100 -7.50 -6.69 7.92
N ASP A 101 -7.87 -7.03 9.16
CA ASP A 101 -8.72 -6.17 9.99
C ASP A 101 -7.96 -4.91 10.48
N GLU A 102 -6.65 -5.01 10.76
CA GLU A 102 -5.75 -3.89 11.05
C GLU A 102 -5.65 -2.92 9.86
N LEU A 103 -5.28 -3.42 8.68
CA LEU A 103 -5.18 -2.61 7.45
C LEU A 103 -6.50 -1.99 7.05
N LYS A 104 -7.59 -2.76 7.10
CA LYS A 104 -8.94 -2.26 6.79
C LYS A 104 -9.31 -1.09 7.69
N THR A 105 -9.07 -1.21 8.99
CA THR A 105 -9.40 -0.16 9.96
C THR A 105 -8.60 1.10 9.67
N THR A 106 -7.30 0.95 9.43
CA THR A 106 -6.44 2.09 9.10
C THR A 106 -6.84 2.71 7.76
N LEU A 107 -7.07 1.92 6.71
CA LEU A 107 -7.49 2.40 5.38
C LEU A 107 -8.87 3.07 5.39
N LYS A 108 -9.80 2.60 6.23
CA LYS A 108 -11.12 3.24 6.42
C LYS A 108 -11.00 4.69 6.89
N SER A 109 -9.96 5.04 7.65
CA SER A 109 -9.72 6.43 8.06
C SER A 109 -9.29 7.33 6.89
N PHE A 110 -8.74 6.76 5.82
CA PHE A 110 -8.32 7.49 4.62
C PHE A 110 -9.43 7.63 3.59
N ASP A 111 -10.32 6.64 3.52
CA ASP A 111 -11.41 6.60 2.54
C ASP A 111 -12.71 6.11 3.21
N SER A 112 -13.62 7.04 3.46
CA SER A 112 -14.91 6.77 4.08
C SER A 112 -15.88 6.01 3.15
N SER A 113 -15.55 5.88 1.86
CA SER A 113 -16.36 5.15 0.86
C SER A 113 -16.08 3.64 0.83
N LEU A 114 -15.32 3.10 1.80
CA LEU A 114 -14.95 1.69 1.87
C LEU A 114 -16.18 0.79 1.93
N MET A 115 -16.27 -0.13 0.97
CA MET A 115 -17.27 -1.18 0.94
C MET A 115 -16.65 -2.52 1.33
N GLU A 116 -17.42 -3.37 2.00
CA GLU A 116 -17.00 -4.70 2.43
C GLU A 116 -17.82 -5.78 1.73
N TYR A 117 -17.15 -6.85 1.33
CA TYR A 117 -17.74 -8.05 0.78
C TYR A 117 -17.15 -9.26 1.49
N LYS A 118 -18.03 -10.18 1.92
CA LYS A 118 -17.64 -11.43 2.56
C LYS A 118 -18.30 -12.58 1.84
N GLU A 119 -17.50 -13.61 1.54
CA GLU A 119 -17.92 -14.79 0.81
C GLU A 119 -17.43 -16.03 1.58
N ASN A 120 -18.34 -16.98 1.81
CA ASN A 120 -18.01 -18.23 2.47
C ASN A 120 -17.70 -19.28 1.39
N LEU A 121 -16.44 -19.68 1.30
CA LEU A 121 -15.96 -20.71 0.40
C LEU A 121 -16.13 -22.08 1.06
N SER A 122 -16.72 -23.02 0.33
CA SER A 122 -16.90 -24.40 0.80
C SER A 122 -15.94 -25.33 0.07
N PHE A 123 -15.03 -25.94 0.82
CA PHE A 123 -14.04 -26.89 0.34
C PHE A 123 -14.26 -28.24 1.03
N TYR A 124 -14.98 -29.16 0.39
CA TYR A 124 -15.19 -30.53 0.89
C TYR A 124 -15.53 -30.62 2.40
N GLY A 125 -16.52 -29.82 2.84
CA GLY A 125 -16.98 -29.77 4.24
C GLY A 125 -16.27 -28.73 5.12
N LEU A 126 -15.14 -28.18 4.68
CA LEU A 126 -14.50 -27.02 5.30
C LEU A 126 -15.13 -25.72 4.79
N ARG A 127 -15.50 -24.82 5.70
CA ARG A 127 -15.99 -23.48 5.36
C ARG A 127 -14.90 -22.46 5.71
N LEU A 128 -14.37 -21.79 4.69
CA LEU A 128 -13.36 -20.74 4.84
C LEU A 128 -13.93 -19.41 4.36
N ASN A 129 -13.42 -18.31 4.88
CA ASN A 129 -13.98 -16.99 4.62
C ASN A 129 -13.05 -16.22 3.69
N LYS A 130 -13.60 -15.67 2.61
CA LYS A 130 -12.94 -14.67 1.78
C LYS A 130 -13.49 -13.31 2.16
N LYS A 131 -12.61 -12.38 2.52
CA LYS A 131 -12.98 -11.00 2.85
C LYS A 131 -12.37 -10.07 1.81
N ILE A 132 -13.16 -9.14 1.31
CA ILE A 132 -12.72 -8.09 0.39
C ILE A 132 -13.19 -6.75 0.95
N SER A 133 -12.26 -5.80 1.05
CA SER A 133 -12.59 -4.39 1.27
C SER A 133 -12.10 -3.59 0.09
N TYR A 134 -12.96 -2.78 -0.50
CA TYR A 134 -12.59 -2.01 -1.68
C TYR A 134 -13.10 -0.58 -1.59
N SER A 135 -12.38 0.32 -2.24
CA SER A 135 -12.72 1.72 -2.41
C SER A 135 -12.29 2.17 -3.81
N LYS A 136 -12.41 3.47 -4.10
CA LYS A 136 -11.89 4.03 -5.35
C LYS A 136 -10.37 3.82 -5.50
N ASN A 137 -9.63 3.87 -4.40
CA ASN A 137 -8.16 3.95 -4.40
C ASN A 137 -7.47 2.62 -4.08
N PHE A 138 -8.17 1.66 -3.47
CA PHE A 138 -7.58 0.37 -3.13
C PHE A 138 -8.58 -0.78 -3.10
N THR A 139 -8.06 -1.99 -3.22
CA THR A 139 -8.75 -3.25 -2.98
C THR A 139 -7.88 -4.10 -2.07
N LEU A 140 -8.38 -4.40 -0.88
CA LEU A 140 -7.78 -5.29 0.11
C LEU A 140 -8.49 -6.64 0.07
N ILE A 141 -7.75 -7.72 -0.15
CA ILE A 141 -8.27 -9.08 -0.27
C ILE A 141 -7.59 -9.95 0.78
N ASN A 142 -8.40 -10.69 1.53
CA ASN A 142 -7.96 -11.80 2.35
C ASN A 142 -8.63 -13.07 1.85
N TYR A 143 -7.85 -13.90 1.18
CA TYR A 143 -8.24 -15.20 0.67
C TYR A 143 -7.53 -16.28 1.48
N PRO A 144 -8.17 -17.44 1.78
CA PRO A 144 -7.51 -18.51 2.50
C PRO A 144 -6.20 -18.95 1.83
N THR A 145 -5.06 -18.66 2.47
CA THR A 145 -3.74 -18.77 1.84
C THR A 145 -2.74 -19.52 2.71
N ILE A 146 -2.02 -20.45 2.10
CA ILE A 146 -0.80 -21.05 2.63
C ILE A 146 0.38 -20.40 1.90
N ALA A 147 1.10 -19.53 2.58
CA ALA A 147 2.29 -18.88 2.05
C ALA A 147 3.53 -19.71 2.40
N ILE A 148 4.33 -20.04 1.40
CA ILE A 148 5.60 -20.75 1.58
C ILE A 148 6.71 -19.73 1.42
N LEU A 149 7.55 -19.60 2.45
CA LEU A 149 8.58 -18.58 2.54
C LEU A 149 9.87 -19.17 3.07
N ASP A 150 10.99 -18.66 2.55
CA ASP A 150 12.30 -18.93 3.11
C ASP A 150 12.54 -18.03 4.32
N LEU A 151 12.26 -18.56 5.50
CA LEU A 151 12.39 -17.81 6.76
C LEU A 151 13.84 -17.60 7.19
N SER A 152 14.78 -18.37 6.63
CA SER A 152 16.22 -18.26 6.95
C SER A 152 16.82 -16.90 6.58
N LYS A 153 16.16 -16.17 5.67
CA LYS A 153 16.56 -14.83 5.23
C LYS A 153 16.17 -13.71 6.19
N LEU A 154 15.33 -13.99 7.18
CA LEU A 154 14.85 -13.01 8.16
C LEU A 154 15.79 -12.94 9.37
N SER A 155 15.98 -11.75 9.91
CA SER A 155 16.66 -11.60 11.20
C SER A 155 15.82 -12.20 12.34
N LEU A 156 16.46 -12.54 13.46
CA LEU A 156 15.76 -13.05 14.66
C LEU A 156 14.64 -12.10 15.15
N LYS A 157 14.86 -10.78 15.04
CA LYS A 157 13.88 -9.75 15.42
C LYS A 157 12.68 -9.78 14.49
N GLU A 158 12.89 -9.84 13.17
CA GLU A 158 11.83 -9.93 12.17
C GLU A 158 11.05 -11.25 12.28
N LEU A 159 11.73 -12.38 12.48
CA LEU A 159 11.09 -13.69 12.66
C LEU A 159 10.24 -13.73 13.94
N SER A 160 10.75 -13.17 15.04
CA SER A 160 10.00 -13.09 16.30
C SER A 160 8.74 -12.23 16.12
N PHE A 161 8.88 -11.08 15.45
CA PHE A 161 7.75 -10.20 15.16
C PHE A 161 6.73 -10.86 14.22
N LEU A 162 7.21 -11.63 13.25
CA LEU A 162 6.36 -12.40 12.34
C LEU A 162 5.51 -13.42 13.10
N LYS A 163 6.13 -14.19 14.00
CA LYS A 163 5.45 -15.20 14.82
C LYS A 163 4.41 -14.61 15.78
N LEU A 164 4.51 -13.32 16.12
CA LEU A 164 3.50 -12.62 16.91
C LEU A 164 2.24 -12.30 16.12
N LYS A 165 2.39 -11.95 14.83
CA LYS A 165 1.28 -11.47 13.97
C LYS A 165 0.70 -12.53 13.05
N TYR A 166 1.42 -13.62 12.83
CA TYR A 166 1.04 -14.67 11.90
C TYR A 166 1.27 -16.05 12.52
N PHE A 167 0.44 -17.02 12.16
CA PHE A 167 0.78 -18.42 12.38
C PHE A 167 1.88 -18.85 11.40
N VAL A 168 3.05 -19.10 11.96
CA VAL A 168 4.24 -19.56 11.26
C VAL A 168 4.53 -20.98 11.72
N MET A 169 4.70 -21.89 10.77
CA MET A 169 5.23 -23.21 11.01
C MET A 169 6.64 -23.28 10.44
N ASP A 170 7.59 -23.60 11.30
CA ASP A 170 9.01 -23.85 11.00
C ASP A 170 9.38 -25.29 11.38
N GLU A 171 10.64 -25.67 11.19
CA GLU A 171 11.12 -27.02 11.54
C GLU A 171 10.92 -27.36 13.02
N ASP A 172 11.05 -26.37 13.92
CA ASP A 172 10.91 -26.58 15.37
C ASP A 172 9.47 -26.85 15.81
N THR A 173 8.51 -26.22 15.13
CA THR A 173 7.07 -26.33 15.42
C THR A 173 6.38 -27.44 14.62
N TYR A 174 7.01 -27.91 13.54
CA TYR A 174 6.46 -28.95 12.68
C TYR A 174 6.30 -30.29 13.42
N LYS A 175 5.10 -30.86 13.32
CA LYS A 175 4.75 -32.18 13.85
C LYS A 175 4.09 -33.03 12.77
N PRO A 176 4.74 -34.10 12.27
CA PRO A 176 4.25 -34.89 11.14
C PRO A 176 2.81 -35.41 11.33
N TYR A 177 2.50 -35.93 12.52
CA TYR A 177 1.22 -36.57 12.81
C TYR A 177 0.03 -35.60 12.92
N SER A 178 0.29 -34.33 13.26
CA SER A 178 -0.76 -33.31 13.41
C SER A 178 -0.82 -32.29 12.28
N PHE A 179 0.15 -32.30 11.35
CA PHE A 179 0.33 -31.29 10.33
C PHE A 179 -0.95 -30.93 9.56
N LYS A 180 -1.66 -31.95 9.05
CA LYS A 180 -2.92 -31.76 8.32
C LYS A 180 -3.99 -31.07 9.18
N THR A 181 -4.20 -31.58 10.39
CA THR A 181 -5.24 -31.07 11.29
C THR A 181 -4.93 -29.64 11.71
N GLU A 182 -3.67 -29.38 12.05
CA GLU A 182 -3.20 -28.06 12.48
C GLU A 182 -3.33 -27.02 11.36
N ILE A 183 -2.95 -27.35 10.12
CA ILE A 183 -3.16 -26.47 8.97
C ILE A 183 -4.65 -26.16 8.77
N LEU A 184 -5.51 -27.16 8.83
CA LEU A 184 -6.95 -26.95 8.60
C LEU A 184 -7.60 -26.10 9.69
N GLU A 185 -7.25 -26.35 10.95
CA GLU A 185 -7.74 -25.55 12.08
C GLU A 185 -7.26 -24.11 12.02
N LYS A 186 -5.98 -23.91 11.68
CA LYS A 186 -5.37 -22.58 11.57
C LYS A 186 -5.88 -21.81 10.36
N LEU A 187 -6.05 -22.45 9.20
CA LEU A 187 -6.74 -21.82 8.06
C LEU A 187 -8.18 -21.42 8.42
N LYS A 188 -8.91 -22.23 9.19
CA LYS A 188 -10.26 -21.88 9.62
C LYS A 188 -10.29 -20.68 10.58
N LYS A 189 -9.33 -20.59 11.50
CA LYS A 189 -9.29 -19.53 12.52
C LYS A 189 -8.67 -18.24 11.99
N GLU A 190 -7.52 -18.35 11.34
CA GLU A 190 -6.64 -17.23 10.98
C GLU A 190 -6.72 -16.88 9.48
N ASN A 191 -7.30 -17.76 8.66
CA ASN A 191 -7.41 -17.62 7.19
C ASN A 191 -6.08 -17.61 6.45
N GLY A 192 -4.99 -17.89 7.15
CA GLY A 192 -3.64 -17.70 6.65
C GLY A 192 -2.62 -18.50 7.43
N ILE A 193 -1.68 -19.11 6.72
CA ILE A 193 -0.56 -19.84 7.31
C ILE A 193 0.72 -19.49 6.56
N ILE A 194 1.82 -19.36 7.29
CA ILE A 194 3.16 -19.28 6.72
C ILE A 194 3.88 -20.58 7.02
N LEU A 195 4.41 -21.22 5.99
CA LEU A 195 5.25 -22.39 6.09
C LEU A 195 6.68 -22.03 5.71
N ASP A 196 7.64 -22.44 6.53
CA ASP A 196 9.04 -22.43 6.13
C ASP A 196 9.24 -23.39 4.93
N ILE A 197 9.96 -22.92 3.92
CA ILE A 197 10.33 -23.72 2.76
C ILE A 197 11.09 -24.99 3.15
N ASN A 198 11.85 -24.97 4.25
CA ASN A 198 12.60 -26.13 4.73
C ASN A 198 11.68 -27.30 5.13
N ILE A 199 10.44 -27.03 5.55
CA ILE A 199 9.46 -28.07 5.89
C ILE A 199 9.10 -28.92 4.67
N LEU A 200 9.21 -28.36 3.46
CA LEU A 200 8.92 -29.09 2.21
C LEU A 200 9.83 -30.31 1.99
N ASN A 201 10.99 -30.34 2.66
CA ASN A 201 11.92 -31.47 2.62
C ASN A 201 11.35 -32.73 3.31
N ASN A 202 10.30 -32.57 4.14
CA ASN A 202 9.68 -33.70 4.82
C ASN A 202 8.78 -34.51 3.87
N PRO A 203 8.94 -35.85 3.84
CA PRO A 203 8.09 -36.70 3.01
C PRO A 203 6.63 -36.59 3.46
N GLY A 204 5.75 -36.22 2.52
CA GLY A 204 4.31 -36.08 2.75
C GLY A 204 3.79 -34.65 2.84
N VAL A 205 4.66 -33.65 3.04
CA VAL A 205 4.24 -32.23 3.07
C VAL A 205 3.82 -31.76 1.68
N LYS A 206 4.70 -31.93 0.68
CA LYS A 206 4.43 -31.50 -0.69
C LYS A 206 3.17 -32.17 -1.31
N PRO A 207 2.99 -33.50 -1.22
CA PRO A 207 1.76 -34.13 -1.69
C PRO A 207 0.49 -33.56 -1.00
N LEU A 208 0.57 -33.22 0.29
CA LEU A 208 -0.57 -32.62 0.99
C LEU A 208 -0.87 -31.20 0.48
N LEU A 209 0.16 -30.40 0.21
CA LEU A 209 -0.01 -29.08 -0.37
C LEU A 209 -0.60 -29.15 -1.78
N ASP A 210 -0.18 -30.12 -2.59
CA ASP A 210 -0.74 -30.35 -3.93
C ASP A 210 -2.24 -30.70 -3.83
N VAL A 211 -2.62 -31.55 -2.87
CA VAL A 211 -4.04 -31.81 -2.56
C VAL A 211 -4.77 -30.53 -2.16
N PHE A 212 -4.19 -29.67 -1.33
CA PHE A 212 -4.83 -28.40 -0.98
C PHE A 212 -5.04 -27.48 -2.19
N VAL A 213 -4.09 -27.47 -3.15
CA VAL A 213 -4.23 -26.73 -4.42
C VAL A 213 -5.37 -27.30 -5.26
N GLU A 214 -5.45 -28.63 -5.40
CA GLU A 214 -6.56 -29.30 -6.12
C GLU A 214 -7.91 -29.01 -5.49
N LEU A 215 -7.95 -28.88 -4.16
CA LEU A 215 -9.14 -28.49 -3.41
C LEU A 215 -9.46 -27.00 -3.53
N GLY A 216 -8.63 -26.19 -4.18
CA GLY A 216 -8.87 -24.76 -4.40
C GLY A 216 -8.40 -23.84 -3.27
N ILE A 217 -7.59 -24.34 -2.32
CA ILE A 217 -6.88 -23.50 -1.34
C ILE A 217 -5.65 -22.90 -2.03
N ASN A 218 -5.40 -21.62 -1.78
CA ASN A 218 -4.31 -20.92 -2.44
C ASN A 218 -2.97 -21.25 -1.75
N VAL A 219 -2.09 -21.98 -2.43
CA VAL A 219 -0.72 -22.25 -1.98
C VAL A 219 0.25 -21.40 -2.80
N ILE A 220 0.93 -20.47 -2.15
CA ILE A 220 1.74 -19.44 -2.81
C ILE A 220 3.22 -19.60 -2.40
N TYR A 221 4.10 -19.78 -3.38
CA TYR A 221 5.55 -19.94 -3.17
C TYR A 221 6.35 -18.64 -3.32
N ASP A 222 5.74 -17.60 -3.89
CA ASP A 222 6.38 -16.33 -4.28
C ASP A 222 5.84 -15.13 -3.48
N MET A 223 5.40 -15.38 -2.24
CA MET A 223 4.89 -14.32 -1.37
C MET A 223 6.03 -13.34 -1.02
N LYS A 224 5.75 -12.03 -1.03
CA LYS A 224 6.77 -11.02 -0.69
C LYS A 224 6.69 -10.66 0.79
N VAL A 225 7.84 -10.54 1.42
CA VAL A 225 7.99 -9.98 2.76
C VAL A 225 8.39 -8.51 2.63
N TYR A 226 7.63 -7.63 3.27
CA TYR A 226 7.88 -6.21 3.35
C TYR A 226 8.20 -5.88 4.80
N THR A 227 9.41 -5.43 5.06
CA THR A 227 9.84 -5.00 6.39
C THR A 227 9.90 -3.47 6.42
N GLY A 228 9.21 -2.88 7.37
CA GLY A 228 9.17 -1.44 7.57
C GLY A 228 10.11 -1.06 8.69
N GLY A 229 11.26 -0.47 8.34
CA GLY A 229 12.08 0.34 9.25
C GLY A 229 12.40 -0.26 10.63
N ILE A 230 12.44 -1.59 10.76
CA ILE A 230 12.94 -2.25 11.96
C ILE A 230 14.47 -2.20 11.89
N HIS A 231 15.04 -1.00 12.08
CA HIS A 231 16.45 -0.85 12.41
C HIS A 231 16.64 -1.02 13.92
#